data_AF-A0AAD6N874-F1
#
_entry.id   AF-A0AAD6N874-F1
#
_cell.length_a   1.000
_cell.length_b   1.000
_cell.length_c   1.000
_cell.angle_alpha   90.00
_cell.angle_beta   90.00
_cell.angle_gamma   90.00
#
_symmetry.space_group_name_H-M   'P 1'
#
loop_
_entity.id
_entity.type
_entity.pdbx_description
1 polymer ?
#
loop_
_entity_poly.entity_id
_entity_poly.type
_entity_poly.pdbx_seq_one_letter_code
_entity_poly.pdbx_strand_id
1 'polypeptide(L)'
;MPLNTVGAVIRLRLLIFFLTTTWLALASLSSAIVRFAVVLRDCAKSDLVTPSDSILDITFQNLMNNVVEGMVIVALISALFSIFGFVLVIYPKWLQENCNARVYYGCVQIIVSLTVLCLGGYVASHVHGFQTSFEFFDSEGHFPYYKIMYYGAVGQAAFGSLVVILSLVRFVVRDLFGL
;
A
#
# COMPACT_ATOMS: atom_id res chain seq x y z
N MET A 1 -28.30 17.09 24.61
CA MET A 1 -27.42 16.42 23.62
C MET A 1 -28.16 15.21 23.08
N PRO A 2 -28.45 15.10 21.77
CA PRO A 2 -29.25 13.98 21.28
C PRO A 2 -28.39 12.71 21.24
N LEU A 3 -29.02 11.59 21.60
CA LEU A 3 -28.42 10.24 21.67
C LEU A 3 -27.69 9.84 20.37
N ASN A 4 -28.06 10.42 19.23
CA ASN A 4 -27.46 10.19 17.91
C ASN A 4 -26.01 10.69 17.75
N THR A 5 -25.57 11.69 18.52
CA THR A 5 -24.23 12.28 18.33
C THR A 5 -23.13 11.40 18.91
N VAL A 6 -23.38 10.73 20.04
CA VAL A 6 -22.40 9.87 20.72
C VAL A 6 -22.13 8.60 19.89
N GLY A 7 -23.19 7.97 19.38
CA GLY A 7 -23.08 6.78 18.54
C GLY A 7 -22.32 7.04 17.22
N ALA A 8 -22.56 8.19 16.58
CA ALA A 8 -21.85 8.58 15.36
C ALA A 8 -20.34 8.80 15.60
N VAL A 9 -19.97 9.40 16.73
CA VAL A 9 -18.55 9.63 17.09
C VAL A 9 -17.83 8.31 17.38
N ILE A 10 -18.47 7.38 18.09
CA ILE A 10 -17.88 6.06 18.37
C ILE A 10 -17.66 5.27 17.07
N ARG A 11 -18.66 5.25 16.17
CA ARG A 11 -18.54 4.60 14.85
C ARG A 11 -17.41 5.22 14.01
N LEU A 12 -17.30 6.55 14.00
CA LEU A 12 -16.24 7.25 13.26
C LEU A 12 -14.85 6.89 13.81
N ARG A 13 -14.68 6.87 15.14
CA ARG A 13 -13.41 6.49 15.77
C ARG A 13 -13.01 5.05 15.44
N LEU A 14 -13.94 4.10 15.51
CA LEU A 14 -13.70 2.70 15.15
C LEU A 14 -13.26 2.56 13.68
N LEU A 15 -13.92 3.30 12.78
CA LEU A 15 -13.56 3.32 11.36
C LEU A 15 -12.16 3.89 11.11
N ILE A 16 -11.81 5.02 11.74
CA ILE A 16 -10.48 5.61 11.61
C ILE A 16 -9.44 4.66 12.20
N PHE A 17 -9.72 4.03 13.34
CA PHE A 17 -8.81 3.06 13.96
C PHE A 17 -8.54 1.86 13.05
N PHE A 18 -9.59 1.23 12.52
CA PHE A 18 -9.46 0.09 11.59
C PHE A 18 -8.69 0.48 10.32
N LEU A 19 -8.98 1.66 9.77
CA LEU A 19 -8.27 2.19 8.62
C LEU A 19 -6.79 2.39 8.95
N THR A 20 -6.49 3.00 10.09
CA THR A 20 -5.14 3.27 10.59
C THR A 20 -4.32 2.00 10.75
N THR A 21 -4.87 0.98 11.41
CA THR A 21 -4.18 -0.30 11.58
C THR A 21 -3.91 -1.00 10.24
N THR A 22 -4.81 -0.84 9.26
CA THR A 22 -4.62 -1.41 7.92
C THR A 22 -3.53 -0.66 7.14
N TRP A 23 -3.46 0.68 7.24
CA TRP A 23 -2.35 1.46 6.67
C TRP A 23 -1.00 1.08 7.30
N LEU A 24 -0.97 0.82 8.60
CA LEU A 24 0.23 0.33 9.26
C LEU A 24 0.66 -1.04 8.72
N ALA A 25 -0.30 -1.97 8.58
CA ALA A 25 -0.04 -3.28 7.99
C ALA A 25 0.49 -3.16 6.55
N LEU A 26 -0.05 -2.23 5.76
CA LEU A 26 0.41 -1.94 4.41
C LEU A 26 1.85 -1.39 4.39
N ALA A 27 2.21 -0.52 5.33
CA ALA A 27 3.58 -0.02 5.48
C ALA A 27 4.54 -1.16 5.82
N SER A 28 4.15 -2.06 6.74
CA SER A 28 4.93 -3.25 7.09
C SER A 28 5.11 -4.21 5.91
N LEU A 29 4.03 -4.47 5.15
CA LEU A 29 4.09 -5.29 3.94
C LEU A 29 5.02 -4.69 2.89
N SER A 30 4.91 -3.38 2.65
CA SER A 30 5.75 -2.67 1.69
C SER A 30 7.23 -2.72 2.08
N SER A 31 7.52 -2.55 3.38
CA SER A 31 8.88 -2.68 3.92
C SER A 31 9.44 -4.10 3.75
N ALA A 32 8.62 -5.13 3.96
CA ALA A 32 9.04 -6.51 3.72
C ALA A 32 9.37 -6.77 2.24
N ILE A 33 8.53 -6.27 1.33
CA ILE A 33 8.77 -6.38 -0.12
C ILE A 33 10.05 -5.66 -0.53
N VAL A 34 10.34 -4.47 0.03
CA VAL A 34 11.62 -3.77 -0.19
C VAL A 34 12.81 -4.65 0.22
N ARG A 35 12.74 -5.29 1.40
CA ARG A 35 13.82 -6.17 1.87
C ARG A 35 14.01 -7.35 0.93
N PHE A 36 12.94 -8.00 0.48
CA PHE A 36 13.04 -9.09 -0.48
C PHE A 36 13.60 -8.63 -1.83
N ALA A 37 13.18 -7.46 -2.32
CA ALA A 37 13.69 -6.89 -3.57
C ALA A 37 15.20 -6.57 -3.50
N VAL A 38 15.68 -6.05 -2.37
CA VAL A 38 17.12 -5.81 -2.15
C VAL A 38 17.90 -7.13 -2.15
N VAL A 39 17.40 -8.14 -1.43
CA VAL A 39 18.04 -9.47 -1.40
C VAL A 39 18.12 -10.08 -2.79
N LEU A 40 17.01 -10.09 -3.54
CA LEU A 40 16.98 -10.63 -4.91
C LEU A 40 17.88 -9.86 -5.86
N ARG A 41 17.93 -8.53 -5.74
CA ARG A 41 18.84 -7.71 -6.54
C ARG A 41 20.30 -8.06 -6.25
N ASP A 42 20.64 -8.21 -4.97
CA ASP A 42 22.02 -8.50 -4.57
C ASP A 42 22.42 -9.95 -4.96
N CYS A 43 21.48 -10.91 -4.93
CA CYS A 43 21.66 -12.25 -5.50
C CYS A 43 21.90 -12.19 -7.02
N ALA A 44 21.01 -11.53 -7.78
CA ALA A 44 21.18 -11.36 -9.22
C ALA A 44 22.49 -10.65 -9.59
N LYS A 45 22.98 -9.74 -8.74
CA LYS A 45 24.28 -9.08 -8.93
C LYS A 45 25.46 -10.01 -8.68
N SER A 46 25.33 -10.96 -7.75
CA SER A 46 26.33 -11.99 -7.50
C SER A 46 26.42 -12.96 -8.69
N ASP A 47 25.29 -13.36 -9.25
CA ASP A 47 25.23 -14.33 -10.35
C ASP A 47 25.71 -13.75 -11.69
N LEU A 48 25.55 -12.44 -11.89
CA LEU A 48 26.08 -11.67 -13.03
C LEU A 48 27.61 -11.84 -13.25
N VAL A 49 28.35 -12.28 -12.22
CA VAL A 49 29.78 -12.60 -12.34
C VAL A 49 30.02 -13.80 -13.28
N THR A 50 28.98 -14.58 -13.60
CA THR A 50 28.97 -15.67 -14.58
C THR A 50 28.43 -15.16 -15.94
N PRO A 51 29.23 -15.17 -17.02
CA PRO A 51 29.00 -14.29 -18.19
C PRO A 51 27.87 -14.69 -19.16
N SER A 52 27.12 -15.78 -18.95
CA SER A 52 26.18 -16.29 -19.96
C SER A 52 24.85 -15.53 -20.08
N ASP A 53 24.36 -14.87 -19.02
CA ASP A 53 22.97 -14.35 -18.94
C ASP A 53 22.83 -12.85 -18.58
N SER A 54 23.91 -12.09 -18.76
CA SER A 54 24.06 -10.71 -18.26
C SER A 54 22.95 -9.70 -18.61
N ILE A 55 22.26 -9.83 -19.76
CA ILE A 55 21.23 -8.88 -20.19
C ILE A 55 19.93 -9.07 -19.40
N LEU A 56 19.56 -10.31 -19.10
CA LEU A 56 18.37 -10.64 -18.30
C LEU A 56 18.56 -10.14 -16.87
N ASP A 57 19.74 -10.35 -16.31
CA ASP A 57 20.10 -9.95 -14.94
C ASP A 57 20.14 -8.43 -14.77
N ILE A 58 20.66 -7.67 -15.74
CA ILE A 58 20.64 -6.20 -15.69
C ILE A 58 19.20 -5.67 -15.70
N THR A 59 18.33 -6.28 -16.52
CA THR A 59 16.91 -5.87 -16.62
C THR A 59 16.16 -6.22 -15.33
N PHE A 60 16.41 -7.39 -14.76
CA PHE A 60 15.85 -7.81 -13.47
C PHE A 60 16.34 -6.93 -12.30
N GLN A 61 17.61 -6.55 -12.27
CA GLN A 61 18.15 -5.61 -11.27
C GLN A 61 17.49 -4.23 -11.37
N ASN A 62 17.31 -3.70 -12.59
CA ASN A 62 16.59 -2.45 -12.81
C ASN A 62 15.14 -2.55 -12.34
N LEU A 63 14.47 -3.67 -12.62
CA LEU A 63 13.14 -3.93 -12.07
C LEU A 63 13.16 -3.88 -10.54
N MET A 64 14.08 -4.58 -9.89
CA MET A 64 14.15 -4.61 -8.42
C MET A 64 14.44 -3.24 -7.82
N ASN A 65 15.27 -2.41 -8.46
CA ASN A 65 15.45 -1.02 -8.04
C ASN A 65 14.15 -0.21 -8.14
N ASN A 66 13.41 -0.34 -9.24
CA ASN A 66 12.11 0.35 -9.41
C ASN A 66 11.07 -0.12 -8.39
N VAL A 67 11.04 -1.42 -8.08
CA VAL A 67 10.17 -1.97 -7.02
C VAL A 67 10.57 -1.43 -5.66
N VAL A 68 11.86 -1.39 -5.33
CA VAL A 68 12.35 -0.79 -4.07
C VAL A 68 11.91 0.66 -3.95
N GLU A 69 12.13 1.47 -4.98
CA GLU A 69 11.76 2.88 -4.98
C GLU A 69 10.25 3.07 -4.78
N GLY A 70 9.42 2.38 -5.57
CA GLY A 70 7.96 2.46 -5.47
C GLY A 70 7.45 2.01 -4.10
N MET A 71 8.00 0.94 -3.55
CA MET A 71 7.53 0.36 -2.29
C MET A 71 7.99 1.14 -1.07
N VAL A 72 9.16 1.81 -1.13
CA VAL A 72 9.56 2.79 -0.11
C VAL A 72 8.59 3.96 -0.07
N ILE A 73 8.19 4.49 -1.24
CA ILE A 73 7.20 5.57 -1.32
C ILE A 73 5.87 5.12 -0.69
N VAL A 74 5.36 3.93 -1.05
CA VAL A 74 4.14 3.36 -0.44
C VAL A 74 4.29 3.21 1.07
N ALA A 75 5.42 2.69 1.55
CA ALA A 75 5.68 2.48 2.97
C ALA A 75 5.64 3.80 3.76
N LEU A 76 6.34 4.82 3.26
CA LEU A 76 6.41 6.14 3.91
C LEU A 76 5.04 6.81 3.97
N ILE A 77 4.33 6.87 2.84
CA ILE A 77 3.00 7.49 2.79
C ILE A 77 2.03 6.75 3.71
N SER A 78 2.06 5.41 3.70
CA SER A 78 1.19 4.58 4.54
C SER A 78 1.49 4.76 6.04
N ALA A 79 2.77 4.84 6.41
CA ALA A 79 3.17 5.09 7.79
C ALA A 79 2.73 6.48 8.28
N LEU A 80 2.91 7.52 7.46
CA LEU A 80 2.44 8.87 7.76
C LEU A 80 0.93 8.92 7.94
N PHE A 81 0.18 8.25 7.04
CA PHE A 81 -1.27 8.18 7.12
C PHE A 81 -1.74 7.42 8.37
N SER A 82 -1.02 6.35 8.74
CA SER A 82 -1.27 5.64 9.99
C SER A 82 -1.02 6.52 11.22
N ILE A 83 0.12 7.22 11.30
CA ILE A 83 0.42 8.11 12.43
C ILE A 83 -0.64 9.20 12.55
N PHE A 84 -1.01 9.83 11.43
CA PHE A 84 -2.04 10.84 11.41
C PHE A 84 -3.41 10.29 11.82
N GLY A 85 -3.77 9.09 11.34
CA GLY A 85 -4.98 8.39 11.74
C GLY A 85 -5.04 8.11 13.24
N PHE A 86 -3.94 7.69 13.87
CA PHE A 86 -3.86 7.53 15.33
C PHE A 86 -4.11 8.84 16.07
N VAL A 87 -3.51 9.95 15.62
CA VAL A 87 -3.75 11.28 16.19
C VAL A 87 -5.24 11.64 16.12
N LEU A 88 -5.91 11.36 15.01
CA LEU A 88 -7.35 11.60 14.82
C LEU A 88 -8.24 10.73 15.72
N VAL A 89 -7.83 9.49 16.03
CA VAL A 89 -8.55 8.63 16.98
C VAL A 89 -8.54 9.22 18.40
N ILE A 90 -7.41 9.82 18.80
CA ILE A 90 -7.24 10.46 20.11
C ILE A 90 -8.00 11.79 20.17
N TYR A 91 -7.87 12.62 19.13
CA TYR A 91 -8.44 13.97 19.05
C TYR A 91 -9.50 14.08 17.94
N PRO A 92 -10.69 13.46 18.09
CA PRO A 92 -11.72 13.48 17.04
C PRO A 92 -12.35 14.86 16.82
N LYS A 93 -12.18 15.80 17.77
CA LYS A 93 -12.74 17.15 17.69
C LYS A 93 -12.28 17.88 16.42
N TRP A 94 -11.05 17.63 15.97
CA TRP A 94 -10.50 18.17 14.72
C TRP A 94 -11.33 17.82 13.48
N LEU A 95 -11.88 16.61 13.43
CA LEU A 95 -12.67 16.12 12.28
C LEU A 95 -14.17 16.39 12.46
N GLN A 96 -14.59 16.72 13.68
CA GLN A 96 -15.99 16.94 14.06
C GLN A 96 -16.41 18.40 13.89
N GLU A 97 -15.54 19.35 14.22
CA GLU A 97 -15.87 20.79 14.19
C GLU A 97 -15.82 21.38 12.77
N ASN A 98 -14.94 20.89 11.90
CA ASN A 98 -14.74 21.45 10.56
C ASN A 98 -15.19 20.49 9.45
N CYS A 99 -16.31 20.79 8.79
CA CYS A 99 -16.81 20.01 7.64
C CYS A 99 -15.77 19.96 6.50
N ASN A 100 -15.08 21.07 6.25
CA ASN A 100 -14.04 21.17 5.22
C ASN A 100 -12.84 20.26 5.52
N ALA A 101 -12.39 20.18 6.76
CA ALA A 101 -11.25 19.33 7.15
C ALA A 101 -11.54 17.85 6.90
N ARG A 102 -12.80 17.42 7.11
CA ARG A 102 -13.26 16.06 6.81
C ARG A 102 -13.23 15.76 5.31
N VAL A 103 -13.64 16.72 4.48
CA VAL A 103 -13.59 16.60 3.02
C VAL A 103 -12.14 16.51 2.54
N TYR A 104 -11.26 17.38 3.02
CA TYR A 104 -9.82 17.32 2.68
C TYR A 104 -9.20 15.98 3.07
N TYR A 105 -9.48 15.47 4.27
CA TYR A 105 -9.00 14.17 4.70
C TYR A 105 -9.47 13.04 3.76
N GLY A 106 -10.74 13.06 3.36
CA GLY A 106 -11.28 12.10 2.39
C GLY A 106 -10.62 12.22 1.01
N CYS A 107 -10.41 13.43 0.50
CA CYS A 107 -9.73 13.64 -0.79
C CYS A 107 -8.28 13.17 -0.76
N VAL A 108 -7.53 13.50 0.29
CA VAL A 108 -6.15 13.02 0.47
C VAL A 108 -6.14 11.50 0.58
N GLN A 109 -7.10 10.90 1.30
CA GLN A 109 -7.23 9.45 1.38
C GLN A 109 -7.45 8.81 0.00
N ILE A 110 -8.29 9.40 -0.86
CA ILE A 110 -8.51 8.93 -2.23
C ILE A 110 -7.22 9.00 -3.04
N ILE A 111 -6.53 10.15 -3.03
CA ILE A 111 -5.29 10.35 -3.78
C ILE A 111 -4.23 9.33 -3.34
N VAL A 112 -4.02 9.18 -2.04
CA VAL A 112 -3.06 8.22 -1.47
C VAL A 112 -3.43 6.79 -1.84
N SER A 113 -4.71 6.42 -1.76
CA SER A 113 -5.18 5.08 -2.10
C SER A 113 -5.04 4.77 -3.59
N LEU A 114 -5.20 5.78 -4.45
CA LEU A 114 -4.96 5.66 -5.89
C LEU A 114 -3.47 5.45 -6.18
N THR A 115 -2.58 6.17 -5.49
CA THR A 115 -1.13 5.94 -5.58
C THR A 115 -0.76 4.52 -5.18
N VAL A 116 -1.32 4.01 -4.07
CA VAL A 116 -1.12 2.61 -3.65
C VAL A 116 -1.65 1.63 -4.69
N LEU A 117 -2.84 1.88 -5.24
CA LEU A 117 -3.43 1.03 -6.28
C LEU A 117 -2.53 0.95 -7.51
N CYS A 118 -2.08 2.10 -8.02
CA CYS A 118 -1.22 2.19 -9.19
C CYS A 118 0.13 1.52 -8.95
N LEU A 119 0.78 1.78 -7.81
CA LEU A 119 2.08 1.18 -7.49
C LEU A 119 1.97 -0.32 -7.24
N GLY A 120 0.96 -0.78 -6.48
CA GLY A 120 0.72 -2.21 -6.27
C GLY A 120 0.44 -2.95 -7.58
N GLY A 121 -0.39 -2.36 -8.46
CA GLY A 121 -0.67 -2.91 -9.79
C GLY A 121 0.56 -2.93 -10.70
N TYR A 122 1.36 -1.86 -10.67
CA TYR A 122 2.63 -1.78 -11.41
C TYR A 122 3.60 -2.88 -10.97
N VAL A 123 3.81 -3.05 -9.66
CA VAL A 123 4.68 -4.09 -9.11
C VAL A 123 4.15 -5.48 -9.47
N ALA A 124 2.85 -5.75 -9.32
CA ALA A 124 2.28 -7.05 -9.64
C ALA A 124 2.46 -7.41 -11.13
N SER A 125 2.23 -6.45 -12.04
CA SER A 125 2.41 -6.65 -13.47
C SER A 125 3.86 -6.96 -13.83
N HIS A 126 4.81 -6.21 -13.27
CA HIS A 126 6.23 -6.42 -13.58
C HIS A 126 6.80 -7.68 -12.92
N VAL A 127 6.41 -8.01 -11.68
CA VAL A 127 6.81 -9.27 -11.03
C VAL A 127 6.29 -10.46 -11.83
N HIS A 128 5.07 -10.39 -12.36
CA HIS A 128 4.53 -11.42 -13.24
C HIS A 128 5.29 -11.52 -14.57
N GLY A 129 5.67 -10.38 -15.17
CA GLY A 129 6.48 -10.36 -16.39
C GLY A 129 7.86 -11.01 -16.25
N PHE A 130 8.40 -11.10 -15.03
CA PHE A 130 9.69 -11.74 -14.72
C PHE A 130 9.52 -13.05 -13.93
N GLN A 131 8.36 -13.71 -14.02
CA GLN A 131 8.05 -14.93 -13.25
C GLN A 131 9.15 -16.00 -13.36
N THR A 132 9.71 -16.23 -14.55
CA THR A 132 10.76 -17.23 -14.77
C THR A 132 12.04 -16.95 -13.99
N SER A 133 12.44 -15.68 -13.87
CA SER A 133 13.60 -15.27 -13.06
C SER A 133 13.34 -15.46 -11.58
N PHE A 134 12.12 -15.18 -11.11
CA PHE A 134 11.76 -15.44 -9.72
C PHE A 134 11.70 -16.95 -9.40
N GLU A 135 11.18 -17.79 -10.31
CA GLU A 135 11.13 -19.24 -10.12
C GLU A 135 12.54 -19.86 -10.02
N PHE A 136 13.52 -19.29 -10.72
CA PHE A 136 14.93 -19.68 -10.59
C PHE A 136 15.45 -19.45 -9.16
N PHE A 137 15.27 -18.23 -8.62
CA PHE A 137 15.66 -17.92 -7.24
C PHE A 137 14.84 -18.68 -6.18
N ASP A 138 13.55 -18.94 -6.43
CA ASP A 138 12.70 -19.76 -5.55
C ASP A 138 13.21 -21.20 -5.48
N SER A 139 13.69 -21.76 -6.60
CA SER A 139 14.25 -23.11 -6.68
C SER A 139 15.58 -23.22 -5.93
N GLU A 140 16.48 -22.25 -6.10
CA GLU A 140 17.80 -22.26 -5.45
C GLU A 140 17.75 -21.91 -3.95
N GLY A 141 16.92 -20.94 -3.57
CA GLY A 141 16.82 -20.46 -2.18
C GLY A 141 15.77 -21.18 -1.33
N HIS A 142 14.94 -22.05 -1.93
CA HIS A 142 13.78 -22.72 -1.29
C HIS A 142 12.81 -21.76 -0.57
N PHE A 143 12.81 -20.48 -0.96
CA PHE A 143 11.98 -19.44 -0.38
C PHE A 143 11.06 -18.88 -1.47
N PRO A 144 9.74 -18.79 -1.25
CA PRO A 144 8.78 -18.47 -2.31
C PRO A 144 8.67 -16.95 -2.57
N TYR A 145 9.74 -16.33 -3.07
CA TYR A 145 9.82 -14.90 -3.36
C TYR A 145 8.76 -14.47 -4.37
N TYR A 146 8.54 -15.24 -5.45
CA TYR A 146 7.52 -14.92 -6.45
C TYR A 146 6.16 -14.74 -5.80
N LYS A 147 5.72 -15.73 -5.02
CA LYS A 147 4.40 -15.73 -4.39
C LYS A 147 4.24 -14.56 -3.42
N ILE A 148 5.25 -14.31 -2.58
CA ILE A 148 5.17 -13.25 -1.58
C ILE A 148 5.11 -11.87 -2.25
N MET A 149 5.95 -11.63 -3.26
CA MET A 149 6.00 -10.33 -3.94
C MET A 149 4.78 -10.11 -4.82
N TYR A 150 4.38 -11.10 -5.62
CA TYR A 150 3.22 -11.00 -6.50
C TYR A 150 1.91 -10.85 -5.72
N TYR A 151 1.59 -11.78 -4.81
CA TYR A 151 0.35 -11.71 -4.04
C TYR A 151 0.37 -10.57 -3.03
N GLY A 152 1.55 -10.19 -2.52
CA GLY A 152 1.73 -8.98 -1.73
C GLY A 152 1.28 -7.74 -2.51
N ALA A 153 1.83 -7.53 -3.71
CA ALA A 153 1.51 -6.40 -4.57
C ALA A 153 0.04 -6.40 -5.03
N VAL A 154 -0.51 -7.57 -5.39
CA VAL A 154 -1.95 -7.73 -5.69
C VAL A 154 -2.80 -7.34 -4.48
N GLY A 155 -2.41 -7.74 -3.26
CA GLY A 155 -3.08 -7.36 -2.02
C GLY A 155 -3.07 -5.85 -1.79
N GLN A 156 -1.96 -5.17 -2.09
CA GLN A 156 -1.89 -3.70 -2.03
C GLN A 156 -2.81 -3.04 -3.05
N ALA A 157 -2.83 -3.55 -4.29
CA ALA A 157 -3.70 -3.05 -5.34
C ALA A 157 -5.18 -3.20 -4.94
N ALA A 158 -5.57 -4.38 -4.45
CA ALA A 158 -6.90 -4.66 -3.96
C ALA A 158 -7.29 -3.73 -2.78
N PHE A 159 -6.37 -3.51 -1.84
CA PHE A 159 -6.59 -2.57 -0.74
C PHE A 159 -6.80 -1.14 -1.24
N GLY A 160 -5.91 -0.64 -2.11
CA GLY A 160 -6.04 0.70 -2.70
C GLY A 160 -7.39 0.88 -3.41
N SER A 161 -7.81 -0.11 -4.21
CA SER A 161 -9.11 -0.12 -4.89
C SER A 161 -10.28 -0.07 -3.89
N LEU A 162 -10.26 -0.92 -2.86
CA LEU A 162 -11.31 -0.97 -1.84
C LEU A 162 -11.45 0.38 -1.12
N VAL A 163 -10.34 1.02 -0.74
CA VAL A 163 -10.38 2.31 -0.05
C VAL A 163 -10.89 3.42 -0.97
N VAL A 164 -10.55 3.41 -2.26
CA VAL A 164 -11.09 4.36 -3.24
C VAL A 164 -12.61 4.18 -3.36
N ILE A 165 -13.09 2.94 -3.55
CA ILE A 165 -14.53 2.64 -3.66
C ILE A 165 -15.27 3.08 -2.40
N LEU A 166 -14.79 2.70 -1.21
CA LEU A 166 -15.45 3.05 0.06
C LEU A 166 -15.46 4.57 0.30
N SER A 167 -14.38 5.26 -0.08
CA SER A 167 -14.30 6.73 0.03
C SER A 167 -15.28 7.40 -0.93
N LEU A 168 -15.34 6.98 -2.19
CA LEU A 168 -16.29 7.49 -3.17
C LEU A 168 -17.73 7.24 -2.77
N VAL A 169 -18.07 6.03 -2.30
CA VAL A 169 -19.41 5.72 -1.78
C VAL A 169 -19.79 6.67 -0.66
N ARG A 170 -18.86 6.99 0.27
CA ARG A 170 -19.14 7.96 1.34
C ARG A 170 -19.34 9.39 0.84
N PHE A 171 -18.61 9.81 -0.19
CA PHE A 171 -18.79 11.12 -0.81
C PHE A 171 -20.12 11.19 -1.55
N VAL A 172 -20.39 10.24 -2.45
CA VAL A 172 -21.61 10.19 -3.26
C VAL A 172 -22.85 10.04 -2.38
N VAL A 173 -22.84 9.15 -1.38
CA VAL A 173 -23.98 8.97 -0.47
C VAL A 173 -24.24 10.21 0.37
N ARG A 174 -23.21 10.99 0.75
CA ARG A 174 -23.43 12.25 1.47
C ARG A 174 -23.96 13.37 0.57
N ASP A 175 -23.46 13.49 -0.65
CA ASP A 175 -23.95 14.50 -1.60
C ASP A 175 -25.37 14.20 -2.09
N LEU A 176 -25.75 12.92 -2.26
CA LEU A 176 -27.11 12.56 -2.67
C LEU A 176 -28.15 12.65 -1.54
N PHE A 177 -27.76 12.40 -0.29
CA PHE A 177 -28.71 12.34 0.84
C PHE A 177 -28.68 13.53 1.80
N GLY A 178 -27.84 14.55 1.54
CA GLY A 178 -27.93 15.85 2.23
C GLY A 178 -27.93 15.77 3.76
N LEU A 179 -26.93 15.12 4.36
CA LEU A 179 -26.77 14.94 5.82
C LEU A 179 -25.46 15.52 6.37
#